data_AF-A0A942RJ11-F1
#
_entry.id   AF-A0A942RJ11-F1
#
_cell.length_a   1.000
_cell.length_b   1.000
_cell.length_c   1.000
_cell.angle_alpha   90.00
_cell.angle_beta   90.00
_cell.angle_gamma   90.00
#
_symmetry.space_group_name_H-M   'P 1'
#
loop_
_entity.id
_entity.type
_entity.pdbx_description
1 polymer ?
#
loop_
_entity_poly.entity_id
_entity_poly.type
_entity_poly.pdbx_seq_one_letter_code
_entity_poly.pdbx_strand_id
1 'polypeptide(L)' 'MYNIKGKKAEKIEAVTFSDLGIQENDIEEILRCSIDMLCDDEESMLIVGRQVKNEKNGRSDLTAVDNNGSIVLIEKQ' A
#
# COMPACT_ATOMS: atom_id res chain seq x y z
N MET A 1 21.83 -4.54 -4.20
CA MET A 1 21.18 -4.90 -5.48
C MET A 1 21.65 -3.88 -6.54
N TYR A 2 21.66 -4.22 -7.82
CA TYR A 2 22.04 -3.26 -8.88
C TYR A 2 20.90 -3.09 -9.87
N ASN A 3 20.64 -1.84 -10.28
CA ASN A 3 19.75 -1.52 -11.37
C ASN A 3 20.58 -1.40 -12.66
N ILE A 4 20.31 -2.24 -13.65
CA ILE A 4 21.05 -2.24 -14.92
C ILE A 4 20.16 -1.59 -15.99
N LYS A 5 20.58 -0.43 -16.49
CA LYS A 5 19.95 0.24 -17.63
C LYS A 5 20.95 0.30 -18.78
N GLY A 6 20.78 -0.60 -19.75
CA GLY A 6 21.72 -0.77 -20.87
C GLY A 6 23.08 -1.28 -20.39
N LYS A 7 24.15 -0.52 -20.64
CA LYS A 7 25.53 -0.85 -20.22
C LYS A 7 25.94 -0.20 -18.90
N LYS A 8 25.01 0.46 -18.20
CA LYS A 8 25.27 1.15 -16.93
C LYS A 8 24.66 0.34 -15.78
N ALA A 9 25.47 0.04 -14.77
CA ALA A 9 25.02 -0.55 -13.52
C ALA A 9 25.03 0.53 -12.42
N GLU A 10 23.88 0.77 -11.81
CA GLU A 10 23.73 1.68 -10.67
C GLU A 10 23.47 0.86 -9.42
N LYS A 11 24.23 1.12 -8.36
CA LYS A 11 24.06 0.43 -7.08
C LYS A 11 22.78 0.93 -6.42
N ILE A 12 21.90 0.01 -6.04
CA ILE A 12 20.72 0.31 -5.24
C ILE A 12 21.16 0.31 -3.78
N GLU A 13 20.94 1.45 -3.12
CA GLU A 13 21.24 1.66 -1.71
C GLU A 13 19.95 1.73 -0.91
N ALA A 14 20.02 1.38 0.37
CA ALA A 14 18.88 1.50 1.27
C ALA A 14 18.61 2.98 1.56
N VAL A 15 17.33 3.37 1.51
CA VAL A 15 16.84 4.72 1.82
C VAL A 15 15.56 4.59 2.64
N THR A 16 15.22 5.61 3.43
CA THR A 16 13.95 5.66 4.16
C THR A 16 12.89 6.43 3.36
N PHE A 17 11.61 6.23 3.68
CA PHE A 17 10.53 7.04 3.10
C PHE A 17 10.73 8.54 3.39
N SER A 18 11.22 8.87 4.59
CA SER A 18 11.52 10.25 4.97
C SER A 18 12.61 10.88 4.12
N ASP A 19 13.68 10.14 3.79
CA ASP A 19 14.76 10.64 2.92
C ASP A 19 14.26 10.96 1.50
N LEU A 20 13.21 10.25 1.07
CA LEU A 20 12.56 10.47 -0.22
C LEU A 20 11.47 11.55 -0.17
N GLY A 21 11.20 12.13 1.00
CA GLY A 21 10.13 13.11 1.20
C GLY A 21 8.73 12.52 1.07
N ILE A 22 8.59 11.20 1.18
CA ILE A 22 7.31 10.49 1.08
C ILE A 22 6.53 10.67 2.38
N GLN A 23 5.28 11.12 2.26
CA GLN A 23 4.37 11.32 3.38
C GLN A 23 3.40 10.14 3.53
N GLU A 24 2.68 10.08 4.64
CA GLU A 24 1.67 9.03 4.91
C GLU A 24 0.58 8.93 3.84
N ASN A 25 0.21 10.06 3.23
CA ASN A 25 -0.75 10.07 2.13
C ASN A 25 -0.19 9.42 0.87
N ASP A 26 1.11 9.59 0.62
CA ASP A 26 1.79 8.95 -0.50
C ASP A 26 1.88 7.43 -0.26
N ILE A 27 2.15 7.01 0.97
CA ILE A 27 2.16 5.59 1.35
C ILE A 27 0.77 4.97 1.14
N GLU A 28 -0.30 5.64 1.59
CA GLU A 28 -1.68 5.19 1.33
C GLU A 28 -1.95 5.03 -0.17
N GLU A 29 -1.50 5.99 -0.96
CA GLU A 29 -1.70 5.99 -2.41
C GLU A 29 -0.92 4.86 -3.09
N ILE A 30 0.32 4.59 -2.65
CA ILE A 30 1.12 3.45 -3.09
C ILE A 30 0.40 2.14 -2.78
N LEU A 31 -0.05 1.94 -1.53
CA LEU A 31 -0.77 0.74 -1.13
C LEU A 31 -2.08 0.57 -1.91
N ARG A 32 -2.80 1.67 -2.16
CA ARG A 32 -4.02 1.66 -2.97
C ARG A 32 -3.77 1.23 -4.41
N CYS A 33 -2.65 1.65 -5.00
CA CYS A 33 -2.28 1.33 -6.37
C CYS A 33 -1.60 -0.03 -6.51
N SER A 34 -1.09 -0.60 -5.42
CA SER A 34 -0.30 -1.82 -5.42
C SER A 34 -0.65 -2.65 -4.19
N ILE A 35 -1.94 -2.97 -4.03
CA ILE A 35 -2.46 -3.67 -2.87
C ILE A 35 -1.90 -5.09 -2.75
N ASP A 36 -1.45 -5.65 -3.86
CA ASP A 36 -0.73 -6.92 -3.95
C ASP A 36 0.55 -6.93 -3.08
N MET A 37 1.09 -5.77 -2.70
CA MET A 37 2.20 -5.68 -1.73
C MET A 37 1.83 -6.20 -0.33
N LEU A 38 0.54 -6.25 0.00
CA LEU A 38 0.03 -6.75 1.28
C LEU A 38 -0.50 -8.18 1.21
N CYS A 39 -0.62 -8.75 0.00
CA CYS A 39 -1.21 -10.06 -0.23
C CYS A 39 -0.13 -11.07 -0.64
N ASP A 40 -0.26 -12.31 -0.18
CA ASP A 40 0.49 -13.43 -0.76
C ASP A 40 -0.21 -13.95 -2.03
N ASP A 41 0.40 -14.88 -2.75
CA ASP A 41 -0.09 -15.39 -4.06
C ASP A 41 -1.51 -16.00 -4.02
N GLU A 42 -2.00 -16.43 -2.86
CA GLU A 42 -3.34 -17.01 -2.67
C GLU A 42 -4.39 -15.99 -2.21
N GLU A 43 -3.96 -14.81 -1.77
CA GLU A 43 -4.83 -13.75 -1.27
C GLU A 43 -5.03 -12.68 -2.35
N SER A 44 -6.23 -12.15 -2.47
CA SER A 44 -6.47 -10.96 -3.26
C SER A 44 -7.41 -10.03 -2.52
N MET A 45 -7.15 -8.73 -2.65
CA MET A 45 -7.92 -7.69 -2.02
C MET A 45 -8.36 -6.68 -3.07
N LEU A 46 -9.62 -6.25 -2.97
CA LEU A 46 -10.16 -5.16 -3.76
C LEU A 46 -10.42 -3.96 -2.86
N ILE A 47 -9.71 -2.86 -3.07
CA ILE A 47 -10.02 -1.59 -2.38
C ILE A 47 -11.41 -1.12 -2.82
N VAL A 48 -12.32 -0.97 -1.85
CA VAL A 48 -13.70 -0.50 -2.06
C VAL A 48 -13.94 0.90 -1.53
N GLY A 49 -13.02 1.47 -0.74
CA GLY A 49 -13.16 2.83 -0.23
C GLY A 49 -11.89 3.40 0.39
N ARG A 50 -11.87 4.73 0.49
CA ARG A 50 -10.86 5.54 1.18
C ARG A 50 -11.52 6.41 2.23
N GLN A 51 -10.87 6.58 3.39
CA GLN A 51 -11.31 7.47 4.46
C GLN A 51 -12.79 7.21 4.84
N VAL A 52 -13.19 5.93 4.87
CA VAL A 52 -14.57 5.49 5.02
C VAL A 52 -15.01 5.61 6.47
N LYS A 53 -16.16 6.23 6.72
CA LYS A 53 -16.77 6.28 8.05
C LYS A 53 -17.79 5.17 8.21
N ASN A 54 -17.73 4.44 9.32
CA ASN A 54 -18.75 3.47 9.70
C ASN A 54 -19.91 4.14 10.47
N GLU A 55 -20.96 3.37 10.76
CA GLU A 55 -22.15 3.85 11.48
C GLU A 55 -21.85 4.39 12.89
N LYS A 56 -20.72 3.99 13.49
CA LYS A 56 -20.26 4.45 14.80
C LYS A 56 -19.29 5.65 14.70
N ASN A 57 -19.17 6.26 13.52
CA ASN A 57 -18.25 7.35 13.21
C ASN A 57 -16.75 7.01 13.32
N GLY A 58 -16.39 5.73 13.40
CA GLY A 58 -15.00 5.30 13.21
C GLY A 58 -14.61 5.46 11.74
N ARG A 59 -13.39 5.95 11.48
CA ARG A 59 -12.88 6.18 10.12
C ARG A 59 -11.69 5.28 9.86
N SER A 60 -11.73 4.53 8.76
CA SER A 60 -10.60 3.76 8.27
C SER A 60 -9.90 4.46 7.12
N ASP A 61 -8.57 4.37 7.04
CA ASP A 61 -7.83 4.95 5.92
C ASP A 61 -8.18 4.29 4.59
N LEU A 62 -8.11 2.95 4.52
CA LEU A 62 -8.57 2.16 3.38
C LEU A 62 -9.51 1.04 3.85
N THR A 63 -10.52 0.77 3.03
CA THR A 63 -11.42 -0.36 3.19
C THR A 63 -11.31 -1.24 1.96
N ALA A 64 -11.12 -2.54 2.17
CA ALA A 64 -11.03 -3.53 1.11
C ALA A 64 -11.98 -4.71 1.37
N VAL A 65 -12.17 -5.52 0.34
CA VAL A 65 -12.83 -6.83 0.42
C VAL A 65 -11.85 -7.89 -0.07
N ASP A 66 -11.67 -8.96 0.70
CA ASP A 66 -10.81 -10.09 0.30
C ASP A 66 -11.53 -11.09 -0.63
N ASN A 67 -10.81 -12.10 -1.09
CA ASN A 67 -11.36 -13.19 -1.93
C ASN A 67 -12.41 -14.07 -1.23
N ASN A 68 -12.53 -14.01 0.09
CA ASN A 68 -13.55 -14.70 0.88
C ASN A 68 -14.78 -13.82 1.16
N GLY A 69 -14.78 -12.56 0.71
CA GLY A 69 -15.83 -11.59 0.97
C GLY A 69 -15.74 -10.92 2.35
N SER A 70 -14.64 -11.09 3.07
CA SER A 70 -14.40 -10.42 4.34
C SER A 70 -14.08 -8.94 4.11
N ILE A 71 -14.55 -8.07 5.01
CA ILE A 71 -14.15 -6.67 5.04
C ILE A 71 -12.79 -6.56 5.73
N VAL A 72 -11.82 -5.97 5.03
CA VAL A 72 -10.48 -5.69 5.54
C VAL A 72 -10.33 -4.19 5.77
N LEU A 73 -9.89 -3.82 6.97
CA LEU A 73 -9.57 -2.43 7.34
C LEU A 73 -8.06 -2.27 7.38
N ILE A 74 -7.55 -1.29 6.64
CA ILE A 74 -6.12 -0.99 6.57
C ILE A 74 -5.94 0.40 7.16
N GLU A 75 -5.15 0.47 8.24
CA GLU A 75 -4.89 1.69 8.99
C GLU A 75 -3.41 2.01 8.96
N LYS A 76 -3.07 3.29 8.75
CA LYS A 76 -1.70 3.77 8.96
C LYS A 76 -1.52 4.04 10.46
N GLN A 77 -0.44 3.51 11.04
CA GLN A 77 -0.03 3.77 12.43
C GLN A 77 0.96 4.92 12.52
#